data_AF-A0A367M2V9-F1
#
_entry.id   AF-A0A367M2V9-F1
#
_cell.length_a   1.000
_cell.length_b   1.000
_cell.length_c   1.000
_cell.angle_alpha   90.00
_cell.angle_beta   90.00
_cell.angle_gamma   90.00
#
_symmetry.space_group_name_H-M   'P 1'
#
loop_
_entity.id
_entity.type
_entity.pdbx_description
1 polymer ?
#
loop_
_entity_poly.entity_id
_entity_poly.type
_entity_poly.pdbx_seq_one_letter_code
_entity_poly.pdbx_strand_id
1 'polypeptide(L)' 'LIGLLANVPDRDKYEVPPFTISNDLIGVGIPKGEKALTEFVDKSLRELEQDGQAQKIYDTWFGPQTKTPLARLYKIGDKS' A
#
# COMPACT_ATOMS: atom_id res chain seq x y z
N LEU A 1 -0.01 -0.37 12.00
CA LEU A 1 -0.89 -0.27 13.19
C LEU A 1 -1.99 -1.34 13.21
N ILE A 2 -2.73 -1.56 12.12
CA ILE A 2 -3.78 -2.61 12.05
C ILE A 2 -3.27 -4.01 12.40
N GLY A 3 -2.06 -4.36 11.95
CA GLY A 3 -1.44 -5.63 12.35
C GLY A 3 -1.09 -5.75 13.82
N LEU A 4 -0.83 -4.64 14.51
CA LEU A 4 -0.67 -4.66 15.96
C LEU A 4 -2.04 -4.81 16.63
N LEU A 5 -3.03 -4.02 16.20
CA LEU A 5 -4.41 -4.10 16.72
C LEU A 5 -5.02 -5.51 16.58
N ALA A 6 -4.70 -6.24 15.51
CA ALA A 6 -5.16 -7.61 15.29
C ALA A 6 -4.53 -8.63 16.26
N ASN A 7 -3.41 -8.30 16.91
CA ASN A 7 -2.64 -9.24 17.73
C ASN A 7 -2.50 -8.83 19.20
N VAL A 8 -3.02 -7.67 19.62
CA VAL A 8 -3.02 -7.27 21.04
C VAL A 8 -4.09 -8.04 21.84
N PRO A 9 -3.79 -8.42 23.10
CA PRO A 9 -4.72 -9.19 23.93
C PRO A 9 -5.96 -8.40 24.37
N ASP A 10 -5.88 -7.07 24.46
CA ASP A 10 -6.95 -6.16 24.87
C ASP A 10 -7.41 -5.25 23.72
N ARG A 11 -7.66 -5.88 22.56
CA ARG A 11 -8.10 -5.23 21.31
C ARG A 11 -9.32 -4.32 21.49
N ASP A 12 -10.21 -4.65 22.42
CA ASP A 12 -11.42 -3.89 22.75
C ASP A 12 -11.15 -2.47 23.27
N LYS A 13 -9.93 -2.17 23.73
CA LYS A 13 -9.56 -0.83 24.21
C LYS A 13 -9.02 0.10 23.13
N TYR A 14 -8.85 -0.39 21.90
CA TYR A 14 -8.19 0.34 20.83
C TYR A 14 -9.04 0.32 19.57
N GLU A 15 -9.09 1.46 18.88
CA GLU A 15 -9.75 1.58 17.59
C GLU A 15 -8.84 2.25 16.56
N VAL A 16 -9.04 1.90 15.29
CA VAL A 16 -8.53 2.68 14.16
C VAL A 16 -9.74 3.41 13.58
N PRO A 17 -9.78 4.76 13.68
CA PRO A 17 -10.89 5.53 13.14
C PRO A 17 -11.07 5.29 11.64
N PRO A 18 -12.31 5.32 11.12
CA PRO A 18 -12.59 5.04 9.71
C PRO A 18 -12.25 6.22 8.77
N PHE A 19 -11.64 7.29 9.28
CA PHE A 19 -11.27 8.47 8.52
C PHE A 19 -9.74 8.62 8.45
N THR A 20 -9.28 9.15 7.34
CA THR A 20 -7.87 9.42 7.09
C THR A 20 -7.51 10.85 7.49
N ILE A 21 -6.38 11.03 8.18
CA ILE A 21 -5.85 12.36 8.53
C ILE A 21 -5.01 12.93 7.38
N SER A 22 -4.22 12.10 6.70
CA SER A 22 -3.40 12.44 5.54
C SER A 22 -3.29 11.27 4.57
N ASN A 23 -3.24 11.56 3.27
CA ASN A 23 -2.92 10.58 2.23
C ASN A 23 -1.42 10.63 1.93
N ASP A 24 -0.64 9.89 2.71
CA ASP A 24 0.81 9.81 2.50
C ASP A 24 1.12 8.69 1.50
N LEU A 25 1.40 9.09 0.25
CA LEU A 25 1.79 8.15 -0.80
C LEU A 25 3.23 7.68 -0.60
N ILE A 26 3.43 6.36 -0.53
CA ILE A 26 4.75 5.74 -0.39
C ILE A 26 5.34 5.50 -1.78
N GLY A 27 6.58 5.95 -1.99
CA GLY A 27 7.33 5.75 -3.24
C GLY A 27 8.64 5.01 -3.02
N VAL A 28 9.26 4.59 -4.12
CA VAL A 28 10.62 4.04 -4.12
C VAL A 28 11.62 5.20 -4.13
N GLY A 29 12.49 5.27 -3.13
CA GLY A 29 13.55 6.29 -3.07
C GLY A 29 14.67 5.98 -4.07
N ILE A 30 15.03 6.98 -4.89
CA ILE A 30 16.04 6.87 -5.95
C ILE A 30 17.02 8.07 -5.86
N PRO A 31 18.33 7.90 -6.13
CA PRO A 31 19.27 9.01 -6.17
C PRO A 31 18.85 10.12 -7.14
N LYS A 32 19.04 11.38 -6.72
CA LYS A 32 18.66 12.53 -7.54
C LYS A 32 19.47 12.58 -8.83
N GLY A 33 18.78 12.70 -9.97
CA GLY A 33 19.40 12.82 -11.30
C GLY A 33 19.45 11.51 -12.10
N GLU A 34 19.18 10.36 -11.47
CA GLU A 34 19.19 9.04 -12.12
C GLU A 34 17.95 8.81 -12.99
N LYS A 35 17.84 9.52 -14.11
CA LYS A 35 16.65 9.53 -14.97
C LYS A 35 16.28 8.14 -15.50
N ALA A 36 17.25 7.37 -16.00
CA ALA A 36 17.00 6.04 -16.55
C ALA A 36 16.48 5.06 -15.49
N LEU A 37 17.01 5.15 -14.27
CA LEU A 37 16.54 4.32 -13.15
C LEU A 37 15.13 4.71 -12.72
N THR A 38 14.84 6.01 -12.59
CA THR A 38 13.49 6.49 -12.30
C THR A 38 12.48 6.01 -13.34
N GLU A 39 12.79 6.14 -14.63
CA GLU A 39 11.91 5.69 -15.71
C GLU A 39 11.69 4.18 -15.69
N PHE A 40 12.74 3.40 -15.42
CA PHE A 40 12.63 1.94 -15.30
C PHE A 40 11.73 1.52 -14.14
N VAL A 41 11.90 2.14 -12.97
CA VAL A 41 11.09 1.84 -11.78
C VAL A 41 9.64 2.26 -12.01
N ASP A 42 9.40 3.47 -12.51
CA ASP A 42 8.06 3.97 -12.80
C ASP A 42 7.33 3.07 -13.81
N LYS A 43 8.02 2.63 -14.87
CA LYS A 43 7.47 1.71 -15.85
C LYS A 43 7.10 0.37 -15.21
N SER A 44 8.02 -0.23 -14.46
CA SER A 44 7.79 -1.52 -13.80
C SER A 44 6.59 -1.47 -12.85
N LEU A 45 6.50 -0.41 -12.04
CA LEU A 45 5.39 -0.20 -11.10
C LEU A 45 4.03 -0.06 -11.81
N ARG A 46 4.00 0.63 -12.97
CA ARG A 46 2.79 0.75 -13.78
C ARG A 46 2.40 -0.56 -14.45
N GLU A 47 3.37 -1.35 -14.93
CA GLU A 47 3.12 -2.66 -15.51
C GLU A 47 2.48 -3.60 -14.48
N LEU A 48 3.02 -3.64 -13.25
CA LEU A 48 2.46 -4.41 -12.14
C LEU A 48 1.02 -3.98 -11.77
N GLU A 49 0.69 -2.70 -11.93
CA GLU A 49 -0.68 -2.25 -11.71
C GLU A 49 -1.61 -2.70 -12.84
N GLN A 50 -1.14 -2.57 -14.08
CA GLN A 50 -1.92 -2.88 -15.29
C GLN A 50 -2.22 -4.36 -15.42
N ASP A 51 -1.29 -5.25 -15.04
CA ASP A 51 -1.46 -6.70 -15.09
C ASP A 51 -2.19 -7.28 -13.86
N GLY A 52 -2.49 -6.44 -12.87
CA GLY A 52 -3.15 -6.81 -11.62
C GLY A 52 -2.22 -7.49 -10.59
N GLN A 53 -0.92 -7.59 -10.86
CA GLN A 53 0.05 -8.18 -9.94
C GLN A 53 0.20 -7.34 -8.67
N ALA A 54 0.09 -6.01 -8.76
CA ALA A 54 0.08 -5.11 -7.62
C ALA A 54 -1.07 -5.43 -6.64
N GLN A 55 -2.26 -5.74 -7.17
CA GLN A 55 -3.40 -6.16 -6.35
C GLN A 55 -3.13 -7.50 -5.68
N LYS A 56 -2.59 -8.49 -6.40
CA LYS A 56 -2.24 -9.81 -5.82
C LYS A 56 -1.21 -9.68 -4.70
N ILE A 57 -0.19 -8.84 -4.89
CA ILE A 57 0.81 -8.55 -3.85
C ILE A 57 0.12 -7.91 -2.65
N TYR A 58 -0.74 -6.91 -2.86
CA TYR A 58 -1.49 -6.26 -1.79
C TYR A 58 -2.35 -7.27 -1.01
N ASP A 59 -3.09 -8.13 -1.71
CA ASP A 59 -3.99 -9.11 -1.11
C ASP A 59 -3.25 -10.18 -0.29
N THR A 60 -2.01 -10.49 -0.66
CA THR A 60 -1.16 -11.41 0.11
C THR A 60 -0.92 -10.90 1.54
N TRP A 61 -0.81 -9.57 1.72
CA TRP A 61 -0.53 -8.95 3.02
C TRP A 61 -1.78 -8.40 3.71
N PHE A 62 -2.72 -7.85 2.94
CA PHE A 62 -3.85 -7.05 3.43
C PHE A 62 -5.20 -7.44 2.84
N GLY A 63 -5.25 -8.53 2.08
CA GLY A 63 -6.49 -8.98 1.44
C GLY A 63 -7.57 -9.42 2.44
N PRO A 64 -8.80 -9.63 1.97
CA PRO A 64 -9.94 -9.99 2.83
C PRO A 64 -9.76 -11.27 3.65
N GLN A 65 -8.85 -12.14 3.23
CA GLN A 65 -8.56 -13.43 3.87
C GLN A 65 -7.41 -13.36 4.88
N THR A 66 -6.74 -12.20 5.03
CA THR A 66 -5.64 -12.04 5.99
C THR A 66 -6.18 -11.70 7.37
N LYS A 67 -5.31 -11.78 8.39
CA LYS A 67 -5.64 -11.35 9.76
C LYS A 67 -5.78 -9.82 9.88
N THR A 68 -5.45 -9.09 8.83
CA THR A 68 -5.34 -7.63 8.81
C THR A 68 -5.92 -7.07 7.51
N PRO A 69 -7.21 -7.30 7.26
CA PRO A 69 -7.83 -6.81 6.04
C PRO A 69 -7.79 -5.28 6.01
N LEU A 70 -7.35 -4.73 4.89
CA LEU A 70 -7.32 -3.29 4.67
C LEU A 70 -7.75 -3.02 3.24
N ALA A 71 -8.62 -2.02 3.04
CA ALA A 71 -9.00 -1.60 1.71
C ALA A 71 -7.82 -0.91 1.03
N ARG A 72 -7.53 -1.29 -0.22
CA ARG A 72 -6.58 -0.59 -1.07
C ARG A 72 -7.24 0.65 -1.65
N LEU A 73 -6.89 1.82 -1.12
CA LEU A 73 -7.52 3.11 -1.48
C LEU A 73 -6.70 3.91 -2.50
N TYR A 74 -5.78 3.26 -3.22
CA TYR A 74 -4.94 3.90 -4.22
C TYR A 74 -4.70 2.96 -5.40
N LYS A 75 -4.34 3.55 -6.53
CA LYS A 75 -3.86 2.85 -7.72
C LYS A 75 -2.50 3.42 -8.12
N ILE A 76 -1.53 2.57 -8.41
CA ILE A 76 -0.19 3.05 -8.75
C ILE A 76 -0.25 3.84 -10.07
N GLY A 77 0.28 5.06 -10.04
CA GLY A 77 0.29 5.96 -11.18
C GLY A 77 -1.01 6.77 -11.37
N ASP A 78 -2.00 6.62 -10.48
CA ASP A 78 -3.13 7.54 -10.43
C ASP A 78 -2.66 8.91 -9.88
N LYS A 79 -3.22 9.98 -10.46
CA LYS A 79 -2.89 11.37 -10.11
C LYS A 79 -4.02 12.06 -9.33
N SER A 80 -5.13 11.36 -9.11
CA SER A 80 -6.30 11.84 -8.37
C SER A 80 -6.03 12.09 -6.90
#